data_AF-A0A959QZ18-F1
#
_entry.id   AF-A0A959QZ18-F1
#
_cell.length_a   1.000
_cell.length_b   1.000
_cell.length_c   1.000
_cell.angle_alpha   90.00
_cell.angle_beta   90.00
_cell.angle_gamma   90.00
#
_symmetry.space_group_name_H-M   'P 1'
#
loop_
_entity.id
_entity.type
_entity.pdbx_description
1 polymer ?
#
loop_
_entity_poly.entity_id
_entity_poly.type
_entity_poly.pdbx_seq_one_letter_code
_entity_poly.pdbx_strand_id
1 'polypeptide(L)'
;MKIQRIKIHNFRSIEDAEFNLDDYSLLIGENNSGKTTIITAIRMFYEDKGLKFVEERDFPKFQVIDKESWVEIYYITTEEEQENLKEEYKSADNLLKVRKYLKSSEKSYKGNLYAYENGNLTHENQFYGSTNVGKSKIGKILYIPALSKTDEGLKMSGPSPLRDMVNFVFEKVVESSISFKNLSGAFEDFNTEISKEETTDGFSIDSLTDDINSEISQFGLGFGLGVNTIKPSDIVRNLIS
;
A
#
# COMPACT_ATOMS: atom_id res chain seq x y z
N MET A 1 -7.50 -9.48 -6.80
CA MET A 1 -8.71 -9.35 -5.98
C MET A 1 -9.46 -8.12 -6.46
N LYS A 2 -10.75 -8.24 -6.75
CA LYS A 2 -11.59 -7.14 -7.26
C LYS A 2 -12.59 -6.72 -6.19
N ILE A 3 -12.67 -5.43 -5.88
CA ILE A 3 -13.71 -4.92 -4.96
C ILE A 3 -15.09 -5.13 -5.58
N GLN A 4 -15.97 -5.81 -4.85
CA GLN A 4 -17.36 -6.05 -5.25
C GLN A 4 -18.33 -5.19 -4.43
N ARG A 5 -18.04 -5.01 -3.14
CA ARG A 5 -18.96 -4.36 -2.22
C ARG A 5 -18.20 -3.69 -1.10
N ILE A 6 -18.76 -2.58 -0.63
CA ILE A 6 -18.22 -1.80 0.48
C ILE A 6 -19.34 -1.55 1.48
N LYS A 7 -19.02 -1.74 2.75
CA LYS A 7 -19.84 -1.32 3.89
C LYS A 7 -19.10 -0.28 4.71
N ILE A 8 -19.79 0.78 5.08
CA ILE A 8 -19.25 1.86 5.90
C ILE A 8 -20.17 2.02 7.11
N HIS A 9 -19.58 2.01 8.29
CA HIS A 9 -20.29 2.17 9.54
C HIS A 9 -19.69 3.30 10.36
N ASN A 10 -20.55 4.21 10.81
CA ASN A 10 -20.24 5.36 11.66
C ASN A 10 -19.03 6.16 11.15
N PHE A 11 -19.15 6.79 9.98
CA PHE A 11 -18.09 7.60 9.38
C PHE A 11 -18.63 8.93 8.84
N ARG A 12 -18.26 10.03 9.51
CA ARG A 12 -18.75 11.40 9.26
C ARG A 12 -20.27 11.47 9.25
N SER A 13 -20.87 11.65 8.07
CA SER A 13 -22.31 11.77 7.86
C SER A 13 -23.00 10.43 7.57
N ILE A 14 -22.26 9.33 7.54
CA ILE A 14 -22.77 7.98 7.27
C ILE A 14 -22.91 7.25 8.59
N GLU A 15 -24.14 6.86 8.94
CA GLU A 15 -24.44 5.91 10.01
C GLU A 15 -24.16 4.50 9.53
N ASP A 16 -24.90 4.04 8.52
CA ASP A 16 -24.66 2.79 7.82
C ASP A 16 -24.90 2.96 6.32
N ALA A 17 -23.96 2.49 5.51
CA ALA A 17 -24.13 2.44 4.07
C ALA A 17 -23.49 1.18 3.49
N GLU A 18 -24.19 0.54 2.57
CA GLU A 18 -23.73 -0.61 1.81
C GLU A 18 -24.03 -0.38 0.33
N PHE A 19 -23.03 -0.59 -0.52
CA PHE A 19 -23.17 -0.46 -1.97
C PHE A 19 -22.26 -1.44 -2.70
N ASN A 20 -22.73 -1.91 -3.86
CA ASN A 20 -21.95 -2.72 -4.78
C ASN A 20 -21.16 -1.82 -5.72
N LEU A 21 -20.00 -2.31 -6.16
CA LEU A 21 -19.16 -1.67 -7.16
C LEU A 21 -18.98 -2.63 -8.34
N ASP A 22 -19.11 -2.06 -9.53
CA ASP A 22 -18.76 -2.69 -10.81
C ASP A 22 -17.42 -2.13 -11.32
N ASP A 23 -16.95 -2.63 -12.47
CA ASP A 23 -15.73 -2.15 -13.13
C ASP A 23 -15.75 -0.63 -13.39
N TYR A 24 -16.96 -0.08 -13.56
CA TYR A 24 -17.21 1.33 -13.61
C TYR A 24 -18.41 1.67 -12.72
N SER A 25 -18.19 2.54 -11.73
CA SER A 25 -19.22 2.96 -10.78
C SER A 25 -19.25 4.48 -10.71
N LEU A 26 -20.46 5.07 -10.75
CA LEU A 26 -20.66 6.51 -10.73
C LEU A 26 -21.45 6.92 -9.49
N LEU A 27 -20.89 7.82 -8.68
CA LEU A 27 -21.55 8.38 -7.50
C LEU A 27 -22.22 9.72 -7.88
N ILE A 28 -23.56 9.72 -7.98
CA ILE A 28 -24.37 10.91 -8.27
C ILE A 28 -25.16 11.33 -7.03
N GLY A 29 -25.36 12.63 -6.85
CA GLY A 29 -26.22 13.17 -5.79
C GLY A 29 -25.94 14.66 -5.57
N GLU A 30 -26.72 15.30 -4.71
CA GLU A 30 -26.57 16.71 -4.36
C GLU A 30 -25.25 17.01 -3.63
N ASN A 31 -24.83 18.27 -3.61
CA ASN A 31 -23.70 18.66 -2.78
C ASN A 31 -23.95 18.28 -1.31
N ASN A 32 -22.89 17.84 -0.64
CA ASN A 32 -22.93 17.40 0.75
C ASN A 32 -23.74 16.11 1.03
N SER A 33 -24.18 15.39 0.00
CA SER A 33 -24.89 14.10 0.15
C SER A 33 -24.01 12.91 0.61
N GLY A 34 -22.76 13.14 1.01
CA GLY A 34 -21.84 12.08 1.45
C GLY A 34 -20.98 11.43 0.36
N LYS A 35 -21.04 11.85 -0.91
CA LYS A 35 -20.19 11.29 -1.98
C LYS A 35 -18.69 11.32 -1.65
N THR A 36 -18.19 12.49 -1.25
CA THR A 36 -16.78 12.65 -0.83
C THR A 36 -16.48 11.86 0.43
N THR A 37 -17.46 11.68 1.33
CA THR A 37 -17.33 10.85 2.53
C THR A 37 -17.09 9.39 2.15
N ILE A 38 -17.85 8.84 1.20
CA ILE A 38 -17.65 7.49 0.67
C ILE A 38 -16.23 7.33 0.12
N ILE A 39 -15.80 8.20 -0.81
CA ILE A 39 -14.46 8.14 -1.39
C ILE A 39 -13.38 8.26 -0.29
N THR A 40 -13.59 9.11 0.71
CA THR A 40 -12.62 9.27 1.81
C THR A 40 -12.54 8.03 2.69
N ALA A 41 -13.65 7.35 2.96
CA ALA A 41 -13.67 6.10 3.73
C ALA A 41 -12.84 5.01 3.06
N ILE A 42 -12.99 4.86 1.74
CA ILE A 42 -12.21 3.91 0.93
C ILE A 42 -10.72 4.28 0.99
N ARG A 43 -10.38 5.56 0.78
CA ARG A 43 -8.98 6.02 0.89
C ARG A 43 -8.39 5.75 2.28
N MET A 44 -9.18 5.88 3.34
CA MET A 44 -8.75 5.65 4.72
C MET A 44 -8.56 4.16 5.02
N PHE A 45 -9.37 3.29 4.40
CA PHE A 45 -9.18 1.84 4.45
C PHE A 45 -7.76 1.46 3.98
N TYR A 46 -7.34 2.02 2.85
CA TYR A 46 -6.01 1.80 2.27
C TYR A 46 -4.89 2.66 2.87
N GLU A 47 -5.18 3.61 3.77
CA GLU A 47 -4.22 4.62 4.25
C GLU A 47 -3.52 5.38 3.11
N ASP A 48 -4.30 5.70 2.06
CA ASP A 48 -3.81 6.44 0.89
C ASP A 48 -3.03 7.70 1.30
N LYS A 49 -1.76 7.78 0.89
CA LYS A 49 -0.84 8.90 1.19
C LYS A 49 -0.77 9.24 2.69
N GLY A 50 -0.85 8.23 3.56
CA GLY A 50 -0.76 8.41 5.01
C GLY A 50 -2.04 9.00 5.63
N LEU A 51 -3.17 8.92 4.93
CA LEU A 51 -4.46 9.38 5.45
C LEU A 51 -4.84 8.59 6.71
N LYS A 52 -4.91 9.28 7.84
CA LYS A 52 -5.31 8.72 9.14
C LYS A 52 -6.68 9.21 9.59
N PHE A 53 -7.35 8.37 10.36
CA PHE A 53 -8.59 8.69 11.06
C PHE A 53 -8.32 9.71 12.17
N VAL A 54 -9.08 10.79 12.19
CA VAL A 54 -9.05 11.81 13.24
C VAL A 54 -10.44 11.88 13.86
N GLU A 55 -10.56 11.49 15.12
CA GLU A 55 -11.86 11.31 15.79
C GLU A 55 -12.74 12.57 15.76
N GLU A 56 -12.17 13.74 16.06
CA GLU A 56 -12.88 15.03 16.06
C GLU A 56 -13.47 15.41 14.68
N ARG A 57 -12.84 14.92 13.59
CA ARG A 57 -13.21 15.23 12.21
C ARG A 57 -14.07 14.14 11.58
N ASP A 58 -13.71 12.89 11.80
CA ASP A 58 -14.19 11.74 11.03
C ASP A 58 -15.20 10.89 11.79
N PHE A 59 -15.25 10.96 13.13
CA PHE A 59 -16.30 10.28 13.87
C PHE A 59 -17.63 11.05 13.74
N PRO A 60 -18.77 10.36 13.64
CA PRO A 60 -20.07 11.00 13.58
C PRO A 60 -20.32 11.97 14.72
N LYS A 61 -21.03 13.05 14.40
CA LYS A 61 -21.51 14.04 15.39
C LYS A 61 -22.94 13.78 15.85
N PHE A 62 -23.66 12.87 15.19
CA PHE A 62 -24.96 12.39 15.63
C PHE A 62 -24.79 11.32 16.71
N GLN A 63 -25.87 10.96 17.39
CA GLN A 63 -25.87 9.89 18.39
C GLN A 63 -25.70 8.54 17.70
N VAL A 64 -24.64 7.81 18.07
CA VAL A 64 -24.32 6.48 17.54
C VAL A 64 -24.73 5.40 18.53
N ILE A 65 -25.17 4.24 18.03
CA ILE A 65 -25.61 3.10 18.84
C ILE A 65 -24.41 2.41 19.49
N ASP A 66 -23.39 2.13 18.69
CA ASP A 66 -22.09 1.64 19.14
C ASP A 66 -21.02 2.74 18.98
N LYS A 67 -19.97 2.68 19.78
CA LYS A 67 -18.85 3.65 19.72
C LYS A 67 -17.80 3.22 18.70
N GLU A 68 -18.19 2.45 17.69
CA GLU A 68 -17.29 1.90 16.67
C GLU A 68 -17.38 2.71 15.38
N SER A 69 -16.33 2.62 14.57
CA SER A 69 -16.28 3.15 13.21
C SER A 69 -15.41 2.21 12.40
N TRP A 70 -15.93 1.72 11.29
CA TRP A 70 -15.21 0.77 10.46
C TRP A 70 -15.61 0.86 8.99
N VAL A 71 -14.71 0.39 8.14
CA VAL A 71 -14.94 0.22 6.71
C VAL A 71 -14.65 -1.24 6.40
N GLU A 72 -15.58 -1.89 5.71
CA GLU A 72 -15.47 -3.29 5.32
C GLU A 72 -15.58 -3.40 3.80
N ILE A 73 -14.67 -4.15 3.21
CA ILE A 73 -14.60 -4.35 1.77
C ILE A 73 -14.66 -5.84 1.47
N TYR A 74 -15.51 -6.17 0.51
CA TYR A 74 -15.71 -7.51 -0.02
C TYR A 74 -15.01 -7.57 -1.36
N TYR A 75 -14.09 -8.53 -1.49
CA TYR A 75 -13.34 -8.75 -2.71
C TYR A 75 -13.79 -10.05 -3.35
N ILE A 76 -14.19 -9.99 -4.62
CA ILE A 76 -14.22 -11.18 -5.47
C ILE A 76 -12.78 -11.58 -5.75
N THR A 77 -12.50 -12.86 -5.56
CA THR A 77 -11.21 -13.48 -5.84
C THR A 77 -11.32 -14.48 -6.98
N THR A 78 -10.27 -14.63 -7.77
CA THR A 78 -10.14 -15.75 -8.72
C THR A 78 -9.77 -17.06 -7.99
N GLU A 79 -9.83 -18.19 -8.70
CA GLU A 79 -9.38 -19.48 -8.16
C GLU A 79 -7.89 -19.43 -7.75
N GLU A 80 -7.03 -18.87 -8.59
CA GLU A 80 -5.61 -18.66 -8.29
C GLU A 80 -5.40 -17.78 -7.05
N GLU A 81 -6.21 -16.74 -6.87
CA GLU A 81 -6.12 -15.88 -5.69
C GLU A 81 -6.57 -16.61 -4.42
N GLN A 82 -7.58 -17.48 -4.52
CA GLN A 82 -8.02 -18.33 -3.42
C GLN A 82 -6.97 -19.37 -3.05
N GLU A 83 -6.28 -19.97 -4.01
CA GLU A 83 -5.18 -20.91 -3.75
C GLU A 83 -4.04 -20.25 -2.94
N ASN A 84 -3.76 -18.98 -3.22
CA ASN A 84 -2.71 -18.18 -2.56
C ASN A 84 -3.12 -17.57 -1.21
N LEU A 85 -4.41 -17.66 -0.83
CA LEU A 85 -4.88 -17.27 0.50
C LEU A 85 -4.55 -18.35 1.53
N LYS A 86 -4.42 -17.94 2.80
CA LYS A 86 -4.40 -18.92 3.89
C LYS A 86 -5.75 -19.64 3.98
N GLU A 87 -5.73 -20.91 4.35
CA GLU A 87 -6.93 -21.75 4.49
C GLU A 87 -8.05 -21.07 5.29
N GLU A 88 -7.70 -20.39 6.39
CA GLU A 88 -8.66 -19.67 7.25
C GLU A 88 -9.46 -18.58 6.53
N TYR A 89 -8.88 -17.94 5.50
CA TYR A 89 -9.52 -16.87 4.73
C TYR A 89 -10.16 -17.36 3.43
N LYS A 90 -9.98 -18.64 3.07
CA LYS A 90 -10.60 -19.20 1.87
C LYS A 90 -12.10 -19.32 2.08
N SER A 91 -12.85 -19.13 1.01
CA SER A 91 -14.31 -19.14 1.07
C SER A 91 -14.92 -19.81 -0.14
N ALA A 92 -15.97 -20.60 0.09
CA ALA A 92 -16.67 -21.32 -0.97
C ALA A 92 -17.40 -20.39 -1.95
N ASP A 93 -17.67 -19.15 -1.55
CA ASP A 93 -18.29 -18.11 -2.38
C ASP A 93 -17.26 -17.24 -3.12
N ASN A 94 -15.96 -17.55 -3.01
CA ASN A 94 -14.86 -16.76 -3.59
C ASN A 94 -14.89 -15.29 -3.16
N LEU A 95 -15.39 -15.01 -1.95
CA LEU A 95 -15.40 -13.68 -1.36
C LEU A 95 -14.44 -13.58 -0.17
N LEU A 96 -13.43 -12.73 -0.30
CA LEU A 96 -12.62 -12.30 0.82
C LEU A 96 -13.26 -11.06 1.46
N LYS A 97 -13.57 -11.13 2.75
CA LYS A 97 -14.16 -10.03 3.52
C LYS A 97 -13.10 -9.47 4.46
N VAL A 98 -12.80 -8.18 4.34
CA VAL A 98 -11.80 -7.51 5.17
C VAL A 98 -12.39 -6.24 5.77
N ARG A 99 -12.32 -6.14 7.09
CA ARG A 99 -12.75 -4.99 7.88
C ARG A 99 -11.56 -4.23 8.43
N LYS A 100 -11.62 -2.92 8.35
CA LYS A 100 -10.72 -2.00 9.04
C LYS A 100 -11.47 -1.24 10.11
N TYR A 101 -11.03 -1.36 11.35
CA TYR A 101 -11.53 -0.52 12.43
C TYR A 101 -10.82 0.82 12.43
N LEU A 102 -11.59 1.90 12.27
CA LEU A 102 -11.12 3.28 12.39
C LEU A 102 -11.21 3.76 13.84
N LYS A 103 -12.23 3.27 14.56
CA LYS A 103 -12.44 3.41 15.99
C LYS A 103 -13.13 2.16 16.54
N SER A 104 -12.73 1.75 17.73
CA SER A 104 -13.42 0.72 18.52
C SER A 104 -13.23 1.04 20.01
N SER A 105 -14.09 0.50 20.86
CA SER A 105 -13.87 0.49 22.31
C SER A 105 -12.62 -0.29 22.71
N GLU A 106 -12.26 -1.32 21.94
CA GLU A 106 -11.01 -2.04 22.12
C GLU A 106 -9.88 -1.32 21.38
N LYS A 107 -8.92 -0.78 22.15
CA LYS A 107 -7.77 -0.04 21.60
C LYS A 107 -6.91 -0.89 20.65
N SER A 108 -6.89 -2.20 20.85
CA SER A 108 -6.19 -3.19 20.02
C SER A 108 -6.70 -3.23 18.58
N TYR A 109 -7.96 -2.88 18.32
CA TYR A 109 -8.54 -3.00 16.98
C TYR A 109 -8.29 -1.77 16.12
N LYS A 110 -8.11 -0.61 16.76
CA LYS A 110 -7.99 0.68 16.07
C LYS A 110 -6.82 0.70 15.07
N GLY A 111 -7.15 0.95 13.81
CA GLY A 111 -6.21 1.06 12.69
C GLY A 111 -5.87 -0.27 12.03
N ASN A 112 -6.30 -1.40 12.61
CA ASN A 112 -5.92 -2.72 12.15
C ASN A 112 -6.93 -3.32 11.17
N LEU A 113 -6.43 -4.22 10.31
CA LEU A 113 -7.22 -5.01 9.37
C LEU A 113 -7.53 -6.37 9.98
N TYR A 114 -8.78 -6.81 9.83
CA TYR A 114 -9.28 -8.11 10.23
C TYR A 114 -10.01 -8.73 9.05
N ALA A 115 -9.82 -10.03 8.84
CA ALA A 115 -10.57 -10.77 7.83
C ALA A 115 -11.52 -11.75 8.51
N TYR A 116 -12.49 -12.22 7.75
CA TYR A 116 -13.39 -13.25 8.22
C TYR A 116 -12.70 -14.61 8.06
N GLU A 117 -12.67 -15.38 9.15
CA GLU A 117 -12.13 -16.73 9.21
C GLU A 117 -13.29 -17.72 9.28
N ASN A 118 -13.36 -18.64 8.31
CA ASN A 118 -14.48 -19.59 8.18
C ASN A 118 -15.87 -18.91 8.22
N GLY A 119 -15.97 -17.70 7.64
CA GLY A 119 -17.20 -16.92 7.57
C GLY A 119 -17.55 -16.07 8.80
N ASN A 120 -16.74 -16.12 9.87
CA ASN A 120 -16.94 -15.30 11.07
C ASN A 120 -15.82 -14.26 11.19
N LEU A 121 -16.14 -13.04 11.63
CA LEU A 121 -15.12 -12.05 11.92
C LEU A 121 -14.41 -12.44 13.21
N THR A 122 -13.11 -12.68 13.14
CA THR A 122 -12.28 -12.99 14.31
C THR A 122 -11.35 -11.82 14.61
N HIS A 123 -11.03 -11.65 15.90
CA HIS A 123 -10.11 -10.63 16.38
C HIS A 123 -8.86 -11.22 17.03
N GLU A 124 -8.70 -12.55 16.99
CA GLU A 124 -7.55 -13.26 17.54
C GLU A 124 -6.26 -12.83 16.84
N ASN A 125 -6.31 -12.70 15.52
CA ASN A 125 -5.19 -12.26 14.70
C ASN A 125 -5.64 -11.14 13.75
N GLN A 126 -4.75 -10.18 13.51
CA GLN A 126 -4.92 -9.27 12.39
C GLN A 126 -4.86 -10.05 11.08
N PHE A 127 -5.41 -9.50 10.02
CA PHE A 127 -5.29 -10.05 8.68
C PHE A 127 -3.81 -10.22 8.30
N TYR A 128 -3.35 -11.48 8.21
CA TYR A 128 -1.93 -11.85 8.07
C TYR A 128 -1.00 -11.35 9.19
N GLY A 129 -1.50 -11.20 10.42
CA GLY A 129 -0.74 -10.89 11.63
C GLY A 129 -0.23 -9.45 11.76
N SER A 130 -0.20 -8.68 10.67
CA SER A 130 0.08 -7.25 10.71
C SER A 130 -0.63 -6.49 9.60
N THR A 131 -1.02 -5.25 9.90
CA THR A 131 -1.65 -4.35 8.93
C THR A 131 -0.82 -4.15 7.65
N ASN A 132 0.51 -4.13 7.73
CA ASN A 132 1.36 -3.94 6.54
C ASN A 132 1.35 -5.17 5.63
N VAL A 133 1.45 -6.38 6.20
CA VAL A 133 1.37 -7.62 5.42
C VAL A 133 -0.05 -7.79 4.87
N GLY A 134 -1.08 -7.53 5.67
CA GLY A 134 -2.47 -7.57 5.21
C GLY A 134 -2.72 -6.63 4.03
N LYS A 135 -2.28 -5.37 4.09
CA LYS A 135 -2.39 -4.41 2.97
C LYS A 135 -1.74 -4.92 1.68
N SER A 136 -0.59 -5.59 1.78
CA SER A 136 0.09 -6.13 0.59
C SER A 136 -0.76 -7.17 -0.17
N LYS A 137 -1.74 -7.80 0.50
CA LYS A 137 -2.61 -8.83 -0.09
C LYS A 137 -3.86 -8.28 -0.79
N ILE A 138 -4.37 -7.11 -0.39
CA ILE A 138 -5.64 -6.52 -0.86
C ILE A 138 -5.47 -5.43 -1.94
N GLY A 139 -4.25 -5.24 -2.44
CA GLY A 139 -3.93 -4.31 -3.53
C GLY A 139 -3.69 -2.87 -3.09
N LYS A 140 -3.51 -1.98 -4.08
CA LYS A 140 -3.27 -0.54 -3.92
C LYS A 140 -4.45 0.26 -4.49
N ILE A 141 -4.77 1.40 -3.91
CA ILE A 141 -5.70 2.37 -4.48
C ILE A 141 -4.92 3.49 -5.19
N LEU A 142 -5.41 3.88 -6.37
CA LEU A 142 -4.92 5.05 -7.10
C LEU A 142 -6.01 6.13 -7.05
N TYR A 143 -5.75 7.21 -6.33
CA TYR A 143 -6.70 8.32 -6.21
C TYR A 143 -6.26 9.51 -7.08
N ILE A 144 -7.13 9.90 -8.01
CA ILE A 144 -6.96 11.06 -8.87
C ILE A 144 -7.92 12.16 -8.38
N PRO A 145 -7.43 13.18 -7.67
CA PRO A 145 -8.27 14.29 -7.23
C PRO A 145 -8.70 15.16 -8.41
N ALA A 146 -9.72 16.00 -8.19
CA ALA A 146 -9.96 17.14 -9.07
C ALA A 146 -8.74 18.07 -9.00
N LEU A 147 -8.02 18.18 -10.11
CA LEU A 147 -6.82 19.00 -10.22
C LEU A 147 -7.21 20.44 -10.53
N SER A 148 -6.69 21.40 -9.76
CA SER A 148 -6.91 22.84 -10.00
C SER A 148 -5.89 23.44 -10.97
N LYS A 149 -4.71 22.80 -11.11
CA LYS A 149 -3.64 23.20 -12.04
C LYS A 149 -3.11 21.97 -12.78
N THR A 150 -2.95 22.11 -14.10
CA THR A 150 -2.50 21.03 -14.99
C THR A 150 -1.12 20.48 -14.59
N ASP A 151 -0.22 21.36 -14.14
CA ASP A 151 1.17 21.00 -13.81
C ASP A 151 1.30 20.11 -12.56
N GLU A 152 0.38 20.24 -11.60
CA GLU A 152 0.36 19.39 -10.40
C GLU A 152 -0.06 17.95 -10.72
N GLY A 153 -0.84 17.77 -11.79
CA GLY A 153 -1.33 16.47 -12.24
C GLY A 153 -0.34 15.64 -13.04
N LEU A 154 0.50 16.32 -13.82
CA LEU A 154 1.32 15.72 -14.89
C LEU A 154 2.81 15.58 -14.54
N LYS A 155 3.24 16.05 -13.36
CA LYS A 155 4.66 16.06 -12.99
C LYS A 155 5.21 14.65 -12.74
N MET A 156 6.27 14.26 -13.45
CA MET A 156 6.95 12.95 -13.23
C MET A 156 8.04 13.01 -12.14
N SER A 157 8.66 14.17 -11.93
CA SER A 157 9.74 14.33 -10.95
C SER A 157 9.27 14.45 -9.48
N GLY A 158 7.98 14.71 -9.24
CA GLY A 158 7.38 14.87 -7.91
C GLY A 158 6.06 14.12 -7.76
N PRO A 159 5.44 14.04 -6.57
CA PRO A 159 4.18 13.35 -6.38
C PRO A 159 3.07 13.93 -7.26
N SER A 160 2.53 13.10 -8.16
CA SER A 160 1.40 13.45 -9.03
C SER A 160 0.57 12.20 -9.35
N PRO A 161 -0.73 12.36 -9.66
CA PRO A 161 -1.56 11.26 -10.13
C PRO A 161 -0.99 10.57 -11.37
N LEU A 162 -0.47 11.30 -12.36
CA LEU A 162 0.10 10.71 -13.57
C LEU A 162 1.29 9.80 -13.22
N ARG A 163 2.21 10.29 -12.39
CA ARG A 163 3.36 9.50 -11.94
C ARG A 163 2.92 8.25 -11.18
N ASP A 164 1.91 8.38 -10.32
CA ASP A 164 1.36 7.26 -9.57
C ASP A 164 0.75 6.20 -10.53
N MET A 165 0.08 6.63 -11.62
CA MET A 165 -0.41 5.70 -12.66
C MET A 165 0.73 5.04 -13.44
N VAL A 166 1.71 5.82 -13.88
CA VAL A 166 2.84 5.30 -14.65
C VAL A 166 3.64 4.31 -13.81
N ASN A 167 3.91 4.63 -12.53
CA ASN A 167 4.50 3.68 -11.59
C ASN A 167 3.71 2.38 -11.52
N PHE A 168 2.39 2.45 -11.35
CA PHE A 168 1.56 1.26 -11.23
C PHE A 168 1.62 0.37 -12.50
N VAL A 169 1.52 0.98 -13.68
CA VAL A 169 1.60 0.23 -14.95
C VAL A 169 3.01 -0.30 -15.18
N PHE A 170 4.03 0.53 -14.95
CA PHE A 170 5.42 0.17 -15.16
C PHE A 170 5.87 -0.95 -14.22
N GLU A 171 5.52 -0.89 -12.93
CA GLU A 171 5.77 -1.99 -11.96
C GLU A 171 5.26 -3.32 -12.51
N LYS A 172 4.00 -3.37 -12.99
CA LYS A 172 3.41 -4.60 -13.54
C LYS A 172 4.11 -5.11 -14.80
N VAL A 173 4.46 -4.21 -15.71
CA VAL A 173 5.16 -4.57 -16.96
C VAL A 173 6.56 -5.09 -16.64
N VAL A 174 7.22 -4.48 -15.66
CA VAL A 174 8.60 -4.78 -15.30
C VAL A 174 8.74 -6.06 -14.47
N GLU A 175 7.80 -6.35 -13.56
CA GLU A 175 7.78 -7.58 -12.76
C GLU A 175 7.84 -8.86 -13.60
N SER A 176 7.30 -8.81 -14.82
CA SER A 176 7.29 -9.92 -15.78
C SER A 176 8.38 -9.84 -16.86
N SER A 177 9.14 -8.75 -16.93
CA SER A 177 10.08 -8.48 -18.02
C SER A 177 11.44 -9.18 -17.81
N ILE A 178 11.82 -10.04 -18.76
CA ILE A 178 13.17 -10.64 -18.80
C ILE A 178 14.25 -9.57 -18.98
N SER A 179 13.98 -8.53 -19.76
CA SER A 179 14.93 -7.45 -20.02
C SER A 179 15.28 -6.69 -18.74
N PHE A 180 14.30 -6.47 -17.85
CA PHE A 180 14.58 -5.83 -16.57
C PHE A 180 15.35 -6.74 -15.63
N LYS A 181 15.06 -8.05 -15.60
CA LYS A 181 15.86 -9.01 -14.83
C LYS A 181 17.33 -9.01 -15.26
N ASN A 182 17.58 -8.95 -16.57
CA ASN A 182 18.95 -8.85 -17.09
C ASN A 182 19.61 -7.53 -16.69
N LEU A 183 18.88 -6.42 -16.70
CA LEU A 183 19.39 -5.12 -16.24
C LEU A 183 19.71 -5.14 -14.74
N SER A 184 18.84 -5.73 -13.91
CA SER A 184 19.10 -5.90 -12.47
C SER A 184 20.34 -6.75 -12.23
N GLY A 185 20.49 -7.87 -12.96
CA GLY A 185 21.69 -8.71 -12.89
C GLY A 185 22.96 -7.95 -13.29
N ALA A 186 22.93 -7.17 -14.38
CA ALA A 186 24.07 -6.36 -14.79
C ALA A 186 24.46 -5.29 -13.73
N PHE A 187 23.49 -4.75 -12.99
CA PHE A 187 23.78 -3.85 -11.87
C PHE A 187 24.41 -4.57 -10.67
N GLU A 188 24.00 -5.81 -10.40
CA GLU A 188 24.61 -6.66 -9.35
C GLU A 188 26.05 -7.05 -9.71
N ASP A 189 26.27 -7.43 -10.97
CA ASP A 189 27.60 -7.73 -11.51
C ASP A 189 28.50 -6.49 -11.41
N PHE A 190 28.04 -5.33 -11.88
CA PHE A 190 28.74 -4.06 -11.76
C PHE A 190 29.10 -3.75 -10.30
N ASN A 191 28.15 -3.93 -9.37
CA ASN A 191 28.41 -3.66 -7.95
C ASN A 191 29.48 -4.61 -7.37
N THR A 192 29.54 -5.86 -7.84
CA THR A 192 30.56 -6.82 -7.42
C THR A 192 31.94 -6.50 -8.00
N GLU A 193 31.98 -5.99 -9.24
CA GLU A 193 33.22 -5.62 -9.91
C GLU A 193 33.79 -4.31 -9.34
N ILE A 194 32.97 -3.27 -9.20
CA ILE A 194 33.42 -1.95 -8.74
C ILE A 194 33.96 -1.95 -7.31
N SER A 195 33.45 -2.84 -6.45
CA SER A 195 34.00 -3.02 -5.09
C SER A 195 35.46 -3.48 -5.12
N LYS A 196 35.83 -4.28 -6.12
CA LYS A 196 37.16 -4.88 -6.29
C LYS A 196 38.08 -4.05 -7.17
N GLU A 197 37.56 -3.04 -7.86
CA GLU A 197 38.38 -2.15 -8.67
C GLU A 197 39.23 -1.26 -7.75
N GLU A 198 40.52 -1.22 -8.05
CA GLU A 198 41.50 -0.40 -7.35
C GLU A 198 42.09 0.59 -8.34
N THR A 199 42.06 1.87 -7.97
CA THR A 199 42.74 2.90 -8.75
C THR A 199 44.25 2.69 -8.73
N THR A 200 44.97 3.30 -9.67
CA THR A 200 46.44 3.22 -9.72
C THR A 200 47.13 3.73 -8.45
N ASP A 201 46.43 4.54 -7.65
CA ASP A 201 46.90 5.13 -6.41
C ASP A 201 46.43 4.34 -5.16
N GLY A 202 45.83 3.15 -5.35
CA GLY A 202 45.46 2.22 -4.27
C GLY A 202 44.10 2.46 -3.62
N PHE A 203 43.26 3.36 -4.17
CA PHE A 203 41.91 3.58 -3.65
C PHE A 203 40.92 2.57 -4.24
N SER A 204 40.19 1.87 -3.37
CA SER A 204 39.02 1.07 -3.72
C SER A 204 37.88 1.29 -2.72
N ILE A 205 36.68 0.81 -3.06
CA ILE A 205 35.54 0.82 -2.13
C ILE A 205 35.78 -0.15 -0.96
N ASP A 206 36.41 -1.28 -1.23
CA ASP A 206 36.77 -2.27 -0.21
C ASP A 206 37.82 -1.69 0.75
N SER A 207 38.86 -1.00 0.25
CA SER A 207 39.88 -0.38 1.11
C SER A 207 39.27 0.68 2.03
N LEU A 208 38.38 1.53 1.51
CA LEU A 208 37.65 2.51 2.32
C LEU A 208 36.76 1.83 3.37
N THR A 209 36.09 0.74 3.01
CA THR A 209 35.22 -0.01 3.91
C THR A 209 36.03 -0.66 5.03
N ASP A 210 37.17 -1.25 4.70
CA ASP A 210 38.09 -1.89 5.66
C ASP A 210 38.71 -0.87 6.62
N ASP A 211 39.15 0.29 6.09
CA ASP A 211 39.72 1.38 6.90
C ASP A 211 38.70 1.85 7.95
N ILE A 212 37.46 2.12 7.54
CA ILE A 212 36.39 2.53 8.46
C ILE A 212 36.09 1.42 9.47
N ASN A 213 35.99 0.18 9.03
CA ASN A 213 35.70 -0.97 9.90
C ASN A 213 36.80 -1.18 10.95
N SER A 214 38.07 -0.96 10.61
CA SER A 214 39.17 -1.08 11.55
C SER A 214 39.01 -0.13 12.75
N GLU A 215 38.59 1.11 12.50
CA GLU A 215 38.41 2.17 13.49
C GLU A 215 37.14 1.99 14.35
N ILE A 216 36.06 1.47 13.76
CA ILE A 216 34.76 1.33 14.44
C ILE A 216 34.53 -0.05 15.07
N SER A 217 35.38 -1.03 14.79
CA SER A 217 35.25 -2.42 15.28
C SER A 217 35.11 -2.51 16.81
N GLN A 218 35.80 -1.63 17.54
CA GLN A 218 35.73 -1.52 19.01
C GLN A 218 34.32 -1.22 19.55
N PHE A 219 33.44 -0.64 18.73
CA PHE A 219 32.05 -0.34 19.11
C PHE A 219 31.08 -1.50 18.82
N GLY A 220 31.56 -2.62 18.27
CA GLY A 220 30.72 -3.74 17.85
C GLY A 220 29.84 -3.42 16.64
N LEU A 221 30.24 -2.44 15.84
CA LEU A 221 29.53 -1.96 14.64
C LEU A 221 30.28 -2.39 13.37
N GLY A 222 29.53 -2.55 12.27
CA GLY A 222 30.08 -2.81 10.94
C GLY A 222 29.54 -1.81 9.92
N PHE A 223 30.42 -1.33 9.06
CA PHE A 223 30.15 -0.44 7.93
C PHE A 223 30.26 -1.23 6.63
N GLY A 224 29.37 -0.92 5.67
CA GLY A 224 29.40 -1.49 4.33
C GLY A 224 28.95 -0.46 3.31
N LEU A 225 29.66 -0.38 2.20
CA LEU A 225 29.36 0.49 1.08
C LEU A 225 29.03 -0.36 -0.15
N GLY A 226 27.98 0.01 -0.90
CA GLY A 226 27.61 -0.67 -2.13
C GLY A 226 26.62 0.14 -2.95
N VAL A 227 26.58 -0.12 -4.24
CA VAL A 227 25.61 0.44 -5.19
C VAL A 227 24.32 -0.37 -5.10
N ASN A 228 23.21 0.30 -4.82
CA ASN A 228 21.91 -0.35 -4.77
C ASN A 228 21.46 -0.77 -6.18
N THR A 229 20.76 -1.91 -6.27
CA THR A 229 20.11 -2.32 -7.52
C THR A 229 19.03 -1.31 -7.94
N ILE A 230 18.87 -1.15 -9.26
CA ILE A 230 17.85 -0.25 -9.80
C ILE A 230 16.45 -0.80 -9.54
N LYS A 231 15.58 -0.01 -8.89
CA LYS A 231 14.18 -0.40 -8.68
C LYS A 231 13.31 0.17 -9.81
N PRO A 232 12.18 -0.48 -10.15
CA PRO A 232 11.25 0.06 -11.16
C PRO A 232 10.82 1.52 -10.86
N SER A 233 10.60 1.82 -9.57
CA SER A 233 10.27 3.18 -9.11
C SER A 233 11.37 4.22 -9.37
N ASP A 234 12.64 3.81 -9.38
CA ASP A 234 13.77 4.71 -9.64
C ASP A 234 13.83 5.10 -11.11
N ILE A 235 13.48 4.17 -12.01
CA ILE A 235 13.37 4.45 -13.45
C ILE A 235 12.27 5.47 -13.70
N VAL A 236 11.07 5.23 -13.17
CA VAL A 236 9.94 6.15 -13.41
C VAL A 236 10.23 7.53 -12.84
N ARG A 237 10.86 7.62 -11.66
CA ARG A 237 11.13 8.90 -11.01
C ARG A 237 12.23 9.70 -11.72
N ASN A 238 13.27 9.04 -12.18
CA ASN A 238 14.52 9.72 -12.58
C ASN A 238 14.82 9.61 -14.08
N LEU A 239 14.25 8.63 -14.78
CA LEU A 239 14.60 8.28 -16.16
C LEU A 239 13.42 8.39 -17.13
N ILE A 240 12.18 8.49 -16.64
CA ILE A 240 11.01 8.77 -17.48
C ILE A 240 10.67 10.26 -17.40
N SER A 241 10.78 10.94 -18.54
CA SER A 241 10.48 12.37 -18.73
C SER A 241 9.25 12.59 -19.59
#